data_AF-A0A0M0K5V6-F1
#
_entry.id   AF-A0A0M0K5V6-F1
#
_cell.length_a   1.000
_cell.length_b   1.000
_cell.length_c   1.000
_cell.angle_alpha   90.00
_cell.angle_beta   90.00
_cell.angle_gamma   90.00
#
_symmetry.space_group_name_H-M   'P 1'
#
loop_
_entity.id
_entity.type
_entity.pdbx_description
1 polymer ?
#
loop_
_entity_poly.entity_id
_entity_poly.type
_entity_poly.pdbx_seq_one_letter_code
_entity_poly.pdbx_strand_id
1 'polypeptide(L)'
;MMLAAADALVAKNRTVKGIYGNVSLCGIGYCDIGVDEGWEGCGAGVNGTQHDSDGTPTIDSDFPDTKKMVDEIHAKGLKAGWYLNGCKCGERSEHTINYEGDVRSLAAFGFDDVKIDGCGAQRNMTLYAELMRETGKAFTIENCHWGRCTDSDDSSCPTLDWCPFNSYRTSGDINAGSESWFQNLQTTIQFQDYEVPLSRPGCWAYPDMLEVGRVAEPAPGAFFVWNRAHFGAWCITSSPLILGMELTDAKLEPVLDIIGNLEAIAVNQAWDGHPGLLVETLHMPPVPFDPSGVELPSSSAGDFGLSGGATLTNSHSDNATSGLAIRSGNPGTISRISIGSGLIGNGHKLDSISMQFRYEAGYTPEAGQTKQPATVRLLLTDVATEAEVRELWKSGPLGNYSYDQFTGYSPPIVVRATGLAQPNEAALMLTLEVTDHERNLQLPIDNLVAGWNVKVSWEGAPATAPARAAVEAVTGEPIGRIQKVTVGVAPVAGQLWSKRLPHGGSAALLINHSPMPLQYMLNLTKLNLTMGVTYKVRDVWERVDILPSVTTQLALSVPAWDSAFVTLMPE
;
A
#
# COMPACT_ATOMS: atom_id res chain seq x y z
N MET A 1 29.59 3.15 -3.78
CA MET A 1 28.41 3.70 -3.08
C MET A 1 28.06 2.92 -1.82
N MET A 2 28.00 1.58 -1.86
CA MET A 2 27.68 0.74 -0.69
C MET A 2 28.56 1.03 0.56
N LEU A 3 29.88 1.13 0.41
CA LEU A 3 30.78 1.46 1.53
C LEU A 3 30.49 2.83 2.16
N ALA A 4 30.09 3.83 1.36
CA ALA A 4 29.72 5.14 1.87
C ALA A 4 28.39 5.09 2.66
N ALA A 5 27.44 4.27 2.23
CA ALA A 5 26.23 4.01 3.00
C ALA A 5 26.54 3.23 4.29
N ALA A 6 27.47 2.27 4.25
CA ALA A 6 27.95 1.57 5.45
C ALA A 6 28.60 2.54 6.45
N ASP A 7 29.44 3.48 5.98
CA ASP A 7 29.98 4.56 6.81
C ASP A 7 28.88 5.43 7.41
N ALA A 8 27.87 5.80 6.61
CA ALA A 8 26.74 6.58 7.08
C ALA A 8 25.91 5.86 8.15
N LEU A 9 25.73 4.53 8.04
CA LEU A 9 24.98 3.73 9.02
C LEU A 9 25.66 3.69 10.40
N VAL A 10 26.99 3.70 10.44
CA VAL A 10 27.76 3.66 11.71
C VAL A 10 28.21 5.03 12.22
N ALA A 11 28.03 6.09 11.42
CA ALA A 11 28.37 7.45 11.83
C ALA A 11 27.55 7.89 13.07
N LYS A 12 28.25 8.25 14.15
CA LYS A 12 27.66 8.74 15.42
C LYS A 12 27.53 10.26 15.43
N ASN A 13 26.75 10.78 14.49
CA ASN A 13 26.59 12.22 14.23
C ASN A 13 25.13 12.70 14.30
N ARG A 14 24.18 11.84 14.68
CA ARG A 14 22.74 12.13 14.61
C ARG A 14 22.13 12.24 16.00
N THR A 15 21.22 13.20 16.19
CA THR A 15 20.46 13.35 17.43
C THR A 15 19.06 12.76 17.25
N VAL A 16 18.69 11.84 18.13
CA VAL A 16 17.36 11.19 18.13
C VAL A 16 16.63 11.55 19.42
N LYS A 17 15.39 12.00 19.32
CA LYS A 17 14.57 12.36 20.48
C LYS A 17 14.41 11.15 21.41
N GLY A 18 14.74 11.35 22.69
CA GLY A 18 14.69 10.30 23.72
C GLY A 18 16.03 9.59 23.98
N ILE A 19 17.07 9.85 23.19
CA ILE A 19 18.42 9.31 23.42
C ILE A 19 19.39 10.44 23.78
N TYR A 20 20.23 10.21 24.80
CA TYR A 20 21.26 11.17 25.17
C TYR A 20 22.52 11.02 24.29
N GLY A 21 22.92 12.11 23.65
CA GLY A 21 24.10 12.16 22.80
C GLY A 21 23.85 11.75 21.34
N ASN A 22 24.91 11.78 20.53
CA ASN A 22 24.81 11.40 19.13
C ASN A 22 24.80 9.88 18.96
N VAL A 23 23.91 9.39 18.11
CA VAL A 23 23.75 7.99 17.76
C VAL A 23 24.07 7.75 16.28
N SER A 24 24.27 6.48 15.95
CA SER A 24 24.30 5.99 14.57
C SER A 24 22.97 5.30 14.23
N LEU A 25 22.70 5.09 12.94
CA LEU A 25 21.49 4.38 12.50
C LEU A 25 21.52 2.92 12.97
N CYS A 26 22.68 2.26 12.92
CA CYS A 26 22.82 0.92 13.51
C CYS A 26 22.65 0.92 15.03
N GLY A 27 23.06 2.00 15.72
CA GLY A 27 22.82 2.15 17.16
C GLY A 27 21.35 2.21 17.57
N ILE A 28 20.44 2.43 16.61
CA ILE A 28 18.98 2.42 16.80
C ILE A 28 18.28 1.29 16.02
N GLY A 29 19.04 0.32 15.48
CA GLY A 29 18.52 -0.93 14.91
C GLY A 29 18.78 -1.16 13.41
N TYR A 30 19.20 -0.16 12.64
CA TYR A 30 19.46 -0.31 11.20
C TYR A 30 20.90 -0.78 10.95
N CYS A 31 21.15 -2.09 11.06
CA CYS A 31 22.49 -2.67 11.01
C CYS A 31 22.78 -3.54 9.77
N ASP A 32 21.86 -3.54 8.81
CA ASP A 32 21.90 -4.36 7.61
C ASP A 32 22.01 -3.43 6.40
N ILE A 33 22.87 -3.76 5.43
CA ILE A 33 23.02 -3.01 4.18
C ILE A 33 23.06 -3.99 3.00
N GLY A 34 22.16 -3.78 2.04
CA GLY A 34 22.05 -4.61 0.85
C GLY A 34 22.39 -3.87 -0.44
N VAL A 35 22.78 -4.63 -1.45
CA VAL A 35 22.77 -4.22 -2.86
C VAL A 35 21.54 -4.83 -3.51
N ASP A 36 20.85 -4.04 -4.34
CA ASP A 36 19.75 -4.48 -5.19
C ASP A 36 20.25 -4.62 -6.64
N GLU A 37 19.39 -4.50 -7.64
CA GLU A 37 19.78 -4.59 -9.06
C GLU A 37 20.89 -3.57 -9.45
N GLY A 38 21.76 -3.96 -10.38
CA GLY A 38 22.79 -3.12 -11.00
C GLY A 38 24.23 -3.56 -10.76
N TRP A 39 24.46 -4.64 -10.02
CA TRP A 39 25.80 -5.23 -9.80
C TRP A 39 26.20 -6.25 -10.86
N GLU A 40 25.24 -6.71 -11.65
CA GLU A 40 25.35 -7.90 -12.46
C GLU A 40 26.19 -7.68 -13.72
N GLY A 41 27.07 -8.64 -14.04
CA GLY A 41 27.84 -8.67 -15.29
C GLY A 41 26.99 -9.10 -16.50
N CYS A 42 25.87 -8.44 -16.74
CA CYS A 42 24.85 -8.86 -17.70
C CYS A 42 25.41 -9.10 -19.11
N GLY A 43 25.16 -10.30 -19.65
CA GLY A 43 25.60 -10.66 -21.00
C GLY A 43 27.01 -11.25 -21.08
N ALA A 44 27.76 -11.27 -19.97
CA ALA A 44 29.12 -11.83 -19.94
C ALA A 44 29.15 -13.36 -19.79
N GLY A 45 28.06 -13.96 -19.30
CA GLY A 45 27.93 -15.39 -19.06
C GLY A 45 27.64 -16.21 -20.33
N VAL A 46 27.37 -17.49 -20.12
CA VAL A 46 27.05 -18.45 -21.19
C VAL A 46 25.85 -17.98 -22.00
N ASN A 47 25.96 -17.96 -23.33
CA ASN A 47 24.90 -17.52 -24.24
C ASN A 47 24.36 -16.10 -23.96
N GLY A 48 25.16 -15.21 -23.38
CA GLY A 48 24.75 -13.85 -23.06
C GLY A 48 23.85 -13.76 -21.81
N THR A 49 23.96 -14.73 -20.91
CA THR A 49 23.31 -14.71 -19.59
C THR A 49 24.20 -14.02 -18.54
N GLN A 50 23.84 -14.09 -17.25
CA GLN A 50 24.64 -13.59 -16.14
C GLN A 50 25.56 -14.68 -15.56
N HIS A 51 25.35 -15.96 -15.85
CA HIS A 51 26.12 -17.03 -15.24
C HIS A 51 27.18 -17.62 -16.18
N ASP A 52 28.37 -17.87 -15.63
CA ASP A 52 29.43 -18.61 -16.31
C ASP A 52 29.10 -20.11 -16.40
N SER A 53 29.94 -20.87 -17.12
CA SER A 53 29.68 -22.30 -17.39
C SER A 53 29.64 -23.20 -16.16
N ASP A 54 30.18 -22.73 -15.03
CA ASP A 54 30.13 -23.42 -13.73
C ASP A 54 29.01 -22.90 -12.82
N GLY A 55 28.12 -22.06 -13.36
CA GLY A 55 27.00 -21.44 -12.66
C GLY A 55 27.36 -20.23 -11.81
N THR A 56 28.62 -19.78 -11.79
CA THR A 56 29.02 -18.60 -11.01
C THR A 56 28.46 -17.34 -11.66
N PRO A 57 27.78 -16.44 -10.91
CA PRO A 57 27.31 -15.18 -11.46
C PRO A 57 28.48 -14.25 -11.80
N THR A 58 28.43 -13.63 -12.97
CA THR A 58 29.35 -12.57 -13.37
C THR A 58 28.98 -11.28 -12.64
N ILE A 59 30.01 -10.54 -12.21
CA ILE A 59 29.89 -9.31 -11.44
C ILE A 59 30.47 -8.16 -12.29
N ASP A 60 29.76 -7.03 -12.33
CA ASP A 60 30.21 -5.83 -13.03
C ASP A 60 31.52 -5.27 -12.43
N SER A 61 32.32 -4.62 -13.27
CA SER A 61 33.59 -3.99 -12.86
C SER A 61 33.47 -2.89 -11.81
N ASP A 62 32.26 -2.32 -11.60
CA ASP A 62 31.96 -1.40 -10.50
C ASP A 62 32.07 -2.07 -9.11
N PHE A 63 32.08 -3.41 -9.07
CA PHE A 63 32.31 -4.24 -7.88
C PHE A 63 33.61 -5.06 -8.03
N PRO A 64 34.78 -4.41 -8.09
CA PRO A 64 36.04 -5.07 -8.48
C PRO A 64 36.58 -6.06 -7.43
N ASP A 65 36.17 -5.92 -6.16
CA ASP A 65 36.54 -6.82 -5.07
C ASP A 65 35.39 -6.94 -4.06
N THR A 66 34.39 -7.75 -4.43
CA THR A 66 33.18 -8.00 -3.65
C THR A 66 33.49 -8.57 -2.26
N LYS A 67 34.48 -9.46 -2.15
CA LYS A 67 34.85 -10.04 -0.85
C LYS A 67 35.39 -8.96 0.09
N LYS A 68 36.31 -8.12 -0.40
CA LYS A 68 36.87 -7.05 0.41
C LYS A 68 35.80 -6.05 0.83
N MET A 69 34.84 -5.74 -0.03
CA MET A 69 33.70 -4.89 0.31
C MET A 69 32.89 -5.48 1.48
N VAL A 70 32.57 -6.78 1.43
CA VAL A 70 31.86 -7.48 2.53
C VAL A 70 32.70 -7.45 3.82
N ASP A 71 34.00 -7.77 3.74
CA ASP A 71 34.90 -7.73 4.89
C ASP A 71 34.95 -6.34 5.54
N GLU A 72 34.94 -5.26 4.73
CA GLU A 72 34.90 -3.87 5.21
C GLU A 72 33.56 -3.50 5.88
N ILE A 73 32.44 -4.04 5.40
CA ILE A 73 31.12 -3.87 6.02
C ILE A 73 31.07 -4.59 7.36
N HIS A 74 31.53 -5.84 7.41
CA HIS A 74 31.63 -6.63 8.65
C HIS A 74 32.56 -6.00 9.68
N ALA A 75 33.68 -5.40 9.26
CA ALA A 75 34.59 -4.68 10.14
C ALA A 75 33.92 -3.47 10.85
N LYS A 76 32.80 -2.97 10.32
CA LYS A 76 31.97 -1.92 10.94
C LYS A 76 30.88 -2.48 11.85
N GLY A 77 30.75 -3.80 11.96
CA GLY A 77 29.70 -4.48 12.72
C GLY A 77 28.34 -4.52 12.03
N LEU A 78 28.31 -4.28 10.72
CA LEU A 78 27.11 -4.37 9.89
C LEU A 78 27.03 -5.74 9.20
N LYS A 79 25.83 -6.09 8.74
CA LYS A 79 25.60 -7.24 7.84
C LYS A 79 25.52 -6.80 6.39
N ALA A 80 25.97 -7.66 5.48
CA ALA A 80 25.99 -7.39 4.05
C ALA A 80 24.98 -8.27 3.30
N GLY A 81 24.02 -7.64 2.63
CA GLY A 81 23.04 -8.29 1.77
C GLY A 81 23.38 -8.22 0.29
N TRP A 82 22.87 -9.18 -0.48
CA TRP A 82 23.00 -9.25 -1.94
C TRP A 82 21.65 -9.44 -2.64
N TYR A 83 21.66 -9.39 -3.97
CA TYR A 83 20.48 -9.55 -4.81
C TYR A 83 20.75 -10.58 -5.90
N LEU A 84 19.80 -11.46 -6.17
CA LEU A 84 19.85 -12.48 -7.24
C LEU A 84 18.66 -12.33 -8.20
N ASN A 85 18.74 -12.99 -9.34
CA ASN A 85 17.78 -12.89 -10.46
C ASN A 85 17.74 -11.51 -11.15
N GLY A 86 18.90 -10.86 -11.26
CA GLY A 86 19.01 -9.53 -11.86
C GLY A 86 19.03 -9.47 -13.38
N CYS A 87 19.77 -8.49 -13.91
CA CYS A 87 19.84 -8.19 -15.34
C CYS A 87 18.49 -7.89 -15.99
N LYS A 88 17.62 -7.17 -15.28
CA LYS A 88 16.25 -6.85 -15.67
C LYS A 88 15.49 -8.08 -16.11
N CYS A 89 15.65 -9.16 -15.33
CA CYS A 89 15.01 -10.43 -15.60
C CYS A 89 15.50 -11.05 -16.93
N GLY A 90 16.78 -10.82 -17.26
CA GLY A 90 17.35 -11.16 -18.56
C GLY A 90 17.44 -12.67 -18.79
N GLU A 91 17.68 -13.45 -17.72
CA GLU A 91 17.65 -14.90 -17.79
C GLU A 91 16.23 -15.43 -17.86
N ARG A 92 15.97 -16.28 -18.85
CA ARG A 92 14.64 -16.86 -19.13
C ARG A 92 14.62 -18.38 -19.08
N SER A 93 15.76 -19.02 -18.81
CA SER A 93 15.91 -20.47 -18.74
C SER A 93 16.49 -20.85 -17.40
N GLU A 94 15.82 -21.76 -16.72
CA GLU A 94 16.24 -22.26 -15.41
C GLU A 94 17.35 -23.29 -15.57
N HIS A 95 18.41 -23.17 -14.76
CA HIS A 95 19.52 -24.11 -14.73
C HIS A 95 19.95 -24.37 -13.29
N THR A 96 19.93 -25.63 -12.84
CA THR A 96 20.32 -26.03 -11.47
C THR A 96 21.73 -25.54 -11.10
N ILE A 97 22.67 -25.58 -12.05
CA ILE A 97 24.05 -25.13 -11.81
C ILE A 97 24.14 -23.66 -11.41
N ASN A 98 23.21 -22.81 -11.87
CA ASN A 98 23.18 -21.39 -11.52
C ASN A 98 22.78 -21.21 -10.05
N TYR A 99 21.79 -21.97 -9.55
CA TYR A 99 21.45 -21.96 -8.12
C TYR A 99 22.66 -22.36 -7.25
N GLU A 100 23.38 -23.41 -7.64
CA GLU A 100 24.57 -23.88 -6.94
C GLU A 100 25.68 -22.83 -6.93
N GLY A 101 25.93 -22.19 -8.09
CA GLY A 101 26.96 -21.17 -8.24
C GLY A 101 26.63 -19.84 -7.56
N ASP A 102 25.36 -19.45 -7.53
CA ASP A 102 24.84 -18.33 -6.74
C ASP A 102 25.14 -18.55 -5.25
N VAL A 103 24.66 -19.66 -4.68
CA VAL A 103 24.82 -19.95 -3.25
C VAL A 103 26.29 -20.12 -2.87
N ARG A 104 27.08 -20.78 -3.72
CA ARG A 104 28.53 -20.91 -3.54
C ARG A 104 29.21 -19.54 -3.52
N SER A 105 28.82 -18.63 -4.41
CA SER A 105 29.34 -17.26 -4.46
C SER A 105 28.96 -16.46 -3.22
N LEU A 106 27.68 -16.52 -2.80
CA LEU A 106 27.21 -15.86 -1.58
C LEU A 106 28.03 -16.30 -0.35
N ALA A 107 28.24 -17.60 -0.19
CA ALA A 107 29.04 -18.15 0.91
C ALA A 107 30.53 -17.75 0.81
N ALA A 108 31.11 -17.78 -0.39
CA ALA A 108 32.51 -17.46 -0.61
C ALA A 108 32.83 -15.97 -0.36
N PHE A 109 31.94 -15.07 -0.78
CA PHE A 109 32.07 -13.63 -0.50
C PHE A 109 31.72 -13.28 0.95
N GLY A 110 30.89 -14.10 1.59
CA GLY A 110 30.52 -13.93 2.99
C GLY A 110 29.28 -13.08 3.22
N PHE A 111 28.37 -12.97 2.24
CA PHE A 111 27.08 -12.26 2.41
C PHE A 111 26.20 -12.90 3.48
N ASP A 112 25.44 -12.11 4.21
CA ASP A 112 24.58 -12.52 5.31
C ASP A 112 23.12 -12.61 4.90
N ASP A 113 22.72 -11.80 3.91
CA ASP A 113 21.33 -11.66 3.46
C ASP A 113 21.26 -11.75 1.94
N VAL A 114 20.13 -12.20 1.40
CA VAL A 114 19.89 -12.21 -0.04
C VAL A 114 18.43 -11.95 -0.37
N LYS A 115 18.20 -11.04 -1.31
CA LYS A 115 16.92 -10.83 -1.98
C LYS A 115 16.90 -11.60 -3.30
N ILE A 116 15.87 -12.41 -3.51
CA ILE A 116 15.72 -13.23 -4.72
C ILE A 116 14.49 -12.76 -5.48
N ASP A 117 14.71 -12.13 -6.63
CA ASP A 117 13.63 -11.57 -7.45
C ASP A 117 12.79 -12.65 -8.13
N GLY A 118 11.48 -12.45 -8.19
CA GLY A 118 10.56 -13.34 -8.89
C GLY A 118 10.53 -13.12 -10.40
N CYS A 119 11.39 -12.26 -10.95
CA CYS A 119 11.36 -11.89 -12.35
C CYS A 119 12.31 -12.71 -13.24
N GLY A 120 13.46 -13.16 -12.71
CA GLY A 120 14.45 -14.02 -13.39
C GLY A 120 13.99 -15.46 -13.57
N ALA A 121 14.91 -16.38 -13.91
CA ALA A 121 14.58 -17.77 -14.21
C ALA A 121 14.70 -18.71 -13.00
N GLN A 122 15.55 -18.39 -12.04
CA GLN A 122 15.84 -19.24 -10.88
C GLN A 122 14.86 -18.91 -9.74
N ARG A 123 13.63 -19.44 -9.80
CA ARG A 123 12.53 -19.06 -8.88
C ARG A 123 12.28 -20.04 -7.74
N ASN A 124 12.95 -21.19 -7.74
CA ASN A 124 12.71 -22.24 -6.76
C ASN A 124 13.33 -21.87 -5.39
N MET A 125 12.55 -21.24 -4.51
CA MET A 125 13.05 -20.84 -3.19
C MET A 125 13.35 -22.02 -2.27
N THR A 126 12.67 -23.16 -2.46
CA THR A 126 12.98 -24.40 -1.71
C THR A 126 14.41 -24.83 -2.00
N LEU A 127 14.78 -24.89 -3.29
CA LEU A 127 16.12 -25.27 -3.72
C LEU A 127 17.18 -24.27 -3.21
N TYR A 128 16.93 -22.96 -3.32
CA TYR A 128 17.85 -21.96 -2.75
C TYR A 128 18.07 -22.15 -1.25
N ALA A 129 16.99 -22.34 -0.48
CA ALA A 129 17.10 -22.53 0.96
C ALA A 129 17.80 -23.84 1.35
N GLU A 130 17.58 -24.92 0.60
CA GLU A 130 18.27 -26.19 0.79
C GLU A 130 19.78 -26.06 0.54
N LEU A 131 20.16 -25.48 -0.59
CA LEU A 131 21.56 -25.24 -0.94
C LEU A 131 22.22 -24.31 0.10
N MET A 132 21.54 -23.24 0.51
CA MET A 132 22.05 -22.32 1.54
C MET A 132 22.27 -23.04 2.88
N ARG A 133 21.35 -23.92 3.30
CA ARG A 133 21.50 -24.75 4.50
C ARG A 133 22.71 -25.68 4.39
N GLU A 134 22.99 -26.24 3.21
CA GLU A 134 24.14 -27.14 2.98
C GLU A 134 25.50 -26.44 3.14
N THR A 135 25.55 -25.12 2.94
CA THR A 135 26.78 -24.35 3.20
C THR A 135 27.15 -24.30 4.69
N GLY A 136 26.19 -24.55 5.59
CA GLY A 136 26.34 -24.36 7.04
C GLY A 136 26.32 -22.89 7.50
N LYS A 137 26.17 -21.92 6.59
CA LYS A 137 25.95 -20.50 6.92
C LYS A 137 24.45 -20.22 7.04
N ALA A 138 24.07 -19.46 8.06
CA ALA A 138 22.70 -18.95 8.20
C ALA A 138 22.55 -17.67 7.38
N PHE A 139 21.80 -17.76 6.28
CA PHE A 139 21.44 -16.61 5.45
C PHE A 139 20.05 -16.09 5.83
N THR A 140 19.88 -14.76 5.82
CA THR A 140 18.55 -14.14 5.77
C THR A 140 18.06 -14.14 4.33
N ILE A 141 16.88 -14.71 4.06
CA ILE A 141 16.34 -14.81 2.70
C ILE A 141 15.10 -13.94 2.57
N GLU A 142 15.13 -12.99 1.63
CA GLU A 142 13.96 -12.26 1.15
C GLU A 142 13.45 -12.87 -0.16
N ASN A 143 12.21 -13.32 -0.14
CA ASN A 143 11.47 -13.75 -1.32
C ASN A 143 10.78 -12.55 -1.98
N CYS A 144 11.18 -12.19 -3.20
CA CYS A 144 10.63 -11.05 -3.94
C CYS A 144 9.71 -11.46 -5.12
N HIS A 145 8.74 -12.35 -4.87
CA HIS A 145 7.75 -12.80 -5.88
C HIS A 145 6.44 -11.99 -5.88
N TRP A 146 6.47 -10.77 -5.34
CA TRP A 146 5.37 -9.79 -5.33
C TRP A 146 4.02 -10.29 -4.78
N GLY A 147 4.04 -11.22 -3.83
CA GLY A 147 2.83 -11.79 -3.24
C GLY A 147 1.97 -12.58 -4.23
N ARG A 148 2.53 -13.02 -5.37
CA ARG A 148 1.82 -13.79 -6.40
C ARG A 148 1.61 -15.23 -5.97
N CYS A 149 0.77 -15.42 -4.96
CA CYS A 149 0.43 -16.74 -4.51
C CYS A 149 -0.60 -17.42 -5.38
N THR A 150 -0.13 -18.42 -6.11
CA THR A 150 -0.93 -19.27 -7.00
C THR A 150 -0.75 -20.72 -6.58
N ASP A 151 -1.77 -21.56 -6.80
CA ASP A 151 -1.70 -23.00 -6.51
C ASP A 151 -0.57 -23.72 -7.28
N SER A 152 -0.02 -23.09 -8.32
CA SER A 152 1.07 -23.60 -9.15
C SER A 152 2.48 -23.18 -8.71
N ASP A 153 2.61 -22.24 -7.77
CA ASP A 153 3.91 -21.76 -7.27
C ASP A 153 4.06 -22.07 -5.77
N ASP A 154 4.21 -23.36 -5.48
CA ASP A 154 4.38 -23.89 -4.12
C ASP A 154 5.72 -23.49 -3.49
N SER A 155 6.65 -22.96 -4.29
CA SER A 155 7.99 -22.59 -3.87
C SER A 155 8.13 -21.13 -3.45
N SER A 156 7.10 -20.29 -3.58
CA SER A 156 7.17 -18.87 -3.19
C SER A 156 6.11 -18.45 -2.17
N CYS A 157 5.21 -19.36 -1.77
CA CYS A 157 4.05 -19.02 -0.94
C CYS A 157 4.10 -19.59 0.46
N PRO A 158 4.14 -18.74 1.49
CA PRO A 158 4.22 -19.22 2.86
C PRO A 158 2.93 -19.94 3.24
N THR A 159 3.08 -21.06 3.95
CA THR A 159 1.99 -21.74 4.65
C THR A 159 2.29 -21.76 6.14
N LEU A 160 1.40 -22.34 6.94
CA LEU A 160 1.62 -22.48 8.39
C LEU A 160 2.82 -23.39 8.70
N ASP A 161 3.03 -24.43 7.89
CA ASP A 161 4.07 -25.44 8.12
C ASP A 161 5.29 -25.25 7.21
N TRP A 162 5.27 -24.27 6.32
CA TRP A 162 6.32 -24.04 5.33
C TRP A 162 6.60 -22.56 5.11
N CYS A 163 7.85 -22.16 5.34
CA CYS A 163 8.39 -20.85 5.00
C CYS A 163 9.93 -20.93 5.04
N PRO A 164 10.60 -21.31 3.94
CA PRO A 164 12.04 -21.50 3.91
C PRO A 164 12.82 -20.16 3.82
N PHE A 165 12.11 -19.05 3.65
CA PHE A 165 12.62 -17.68 3.66
C PHE A 165 12.25 -16.95 4.95
N ASN A 166 12.86 -15.79 5.20
CA ASN A 166 12.66 -15.01 6.42
C ASN A 166 11.66 -13.87 6.25
N SER A 167 11.59 -13.32 5.04
CA SER A 167 10.59 -12.34 4.62
C SER A 167 10.12 -12.65 3.22
N TYR A 168 8.90 -12.21 2.91
CA TYR A 168 8.31 -12.38 1.58
C TYR A 168 7.52 -11.14 1.19
N ARG A 169 7.75 -10.69 -0.03
CA ARG A 169 7.06 -9.55 -0.63
C ARG A 169 5.58 -9.86 -0.77
N THR A 170 4.73 -8.96 -0.32
CA THR A 170 3.26 -9.11 -0.44
C THR A 170 2.67 -8.34 -1.62
N SER A 171 3.44 -7.42 -2.20
CA SER A 171 3.00 -6.45 -3.21
C SER A 171 3.98 -6.37 -4.36
N GLY A 172 3.54 -5.72 -5.45
CA GLY A 172 4.45 -5.13 -6.44
C GLY A 172 5.36 -4.06 -5.82
N ASP A 173 6.23 -3.49 -6.65
CA ASP A 173 7.25 -2.55 -6.19
C ASP A 173 6.63 -1.24 -5.70
N ILE A 174 7.07 -0.83 -4.51
CA ILE A 174 6.73 0.48 -3.96
C ILE A 174 7.44 1.57 -4.75
N ASN A 175 6.84 2.75 -4.80
CA ASN A 175 7.46 3.94 -5.37
C ASN A 175 7.12 5.18 -4.54
N ALA A 176 7.81 6.28 -4.85
CA ALA A 176 7.65 7.55 -4.16
C ALA A 176 6.29 8.26 -4.38
N GLY A 177 5.33 7.65 -5.09
CA GLY A 177 3.98 8.19 -5.23
C GLY A 177 3.26 8.30 -3.88
N SER A 178 2.39 9.30 -3.73
CA SER A 178 1.76 9.62 -2.44
C SER A 178 1.00 8.43 -1.85
N GLU A 179 0.38 7.59 -2.69
CA GLU A 179 -0.45 6.46 -2.25
C GLU A 179 0.16 5.07 -2.47
N SER A 180 1.39 4.99 -3.00
CA SER A 180 2.00 3.70 -3.32
C SER A 180 2.22 2.85 -2.05
N TRP A 181 2.71 3.45 -0.97
CA TRP A 181 2.90 2.75 0.30
C TRP A 181 1.58 2.23 0.88
N PHE A 182 0.51 3.01 0.73
CA PHE A 182 -0.80 2.66 1.25
C PHE A 182 -1.41 1.49 0.49
N GLN A 183 -1.29 1.49 -0.84
CA GLN A 183 -1.71 0.38 -1.69
C GLN A 183 -0.94 -0.90 -1.34
N ASN A 184 0.37 -0.81 -1.14
CA ASN A 184 1.20 -1.93 -0.73
C ASN A 184 0.81 -2.45 0.67
N LEU A 185 0.53 -1.56 1.63
CA LEU A 185 0.05 -1.94 2.97
C LEU A 185 -1.18 -2.85 2.90
N GLN A 186 -2.14 -2.58 2.01
CA GLN A 186 -3.36 -3.39 1.89
C GLN A 186 -3.05 -4.85 1.54
N THR A 187 -1.97 -5.12 0.80
CA THR A 187 -1.61 -6.49 0.39
C THR A 187 -1.18 -7.37 1.56
N THR A 188 -0.86 -6.78 2.71
CA THR A 188 -0.48 -7.53 3.93
C THR A 188 -1.66 -8.23 4.60
N ILE A 189 -2.89 -7.73 4.37
CA ILE A 189 -4.11 -8.17 5.08
C ILE A 189 -4.36 -9.67 4.92
N GLN A 190 -4.08 -10.23 3.74
CA GLN A 190 -4.27 -11.66 3.47
C GLN A 190 -3.37 -12.58 4.32
N PHE A 191 -2.32 -12.05 4.93
CA PHE A 191 -1.36 -12.78 5.76
C PHE A 191 -1.55 -12.54 7.27
N GLN A 192 -2.58 -11.77 7.64
CA GLN A 192 -2.85 -11.30 9.00
C GLN A 192 -4.15 -11.91 9.55
N ASP A 193 -4.43 -13.18 9.22
CA ASP A 193 -5.55 -13.88 9.86
C ASP A 193 -5.42 -13.79 11.38
N TYR A 194 -6.52 -13.45 12.03
CA TYR A 194 -6.52 -13.08 13.44
C TYR A 194 -6.10 -14.22 14.37
N GLU A 195 -6.43 -15.46 14.02
CA GLU A 195 -6.11 -16.65 14.83
C GLU A 195 -4.82 -17.32 14.35
N VAL A 196 -4.60 -17.37 13.04
CA VAL A 196 -3.50 -18.11 12.41
C VAL A 196 -2.76 -17.26 11.36
N PRO A 197 -2.06 -16.19 11.78
CA PRO A 197 -1.37 -15.32 10.84
C PRO A 197 -0.20 -16.04 10.16
N LEU A 198 -0.03 -15.80 8.86
CA LEU A 198 1.12 -16.29 8.10
C LEU A 198 2.35 -15.41 8.32
N SER A 199 2.18 -14.11 8.53
CA SER A 199 3.27 -13.22 8.95
C SER A 199 3.57 -13.43 10.43
N ARG A 200 4.78 -13.91 10.74
CA ARG A 200 5.18 -14.36 12.08
C ARG A 200 6.71 -14.39 12.25
N PRO A 201 7.24 -14.57 13.48
CA PRO A 201 8.67 -14.67 13.71
C PRO A 201 9.34 -15.69 12.79
N GLY A 202 10.31 -15.22 12.02
CA GLY A 202 11.05 -16.02 11.04
C GLY A 202 10.40 -16.13 9.67
N CYS A 203 9.22 -15.52 9.44
CA CYS A 203 8.50 -15.52 8.17
C CYS A 203 7.61 -14.27 8.06
N TRP A 204 8.16 -13.13 7.64
CA TRP A 204 7.48 -11.84 7.70
C TRP A 204 6.90 -11.41 6.35
N ALA A 205 5.60 -11.10 6.34
CA ALA A 205 4.98 -10.38 5.24
C ALA A 205 5.59 -8.98 5.12
N TYR A 206 6.04 -8.63 3.92
CA TYR A 206 6.80 -7.41 3.67
C TYR A 206 6.22 -6.64 2.46
N PRO A 207 5.54 -5.50 2.68
CA PRO A 207 4.97 -4.68 1.60
C PRO A 207 5.98 -3.78 0.89
N ASP A 208 7.25 -4.21 0.81
CA ASP A 208 8.41 -3.52 0.22
C ASP A 208 9.05 -2.40 1.08
N MET A 209 10.14 -1.82 0.59
CA MET A 209 11.01 -0.88 1.29
C MET A 209 10.31 0.40 1.75
N LEU A 210 10.91 1.09 2.72
CA LEU A 210 10.45 2.41 3.14
C LEU A 210 10.80 3.47 2.08
N GLU A 211 9.75 4.11 1.56
CA GLU A 211 9.83 5.40 0.85
C GLU A 211 9.89 6.62 1.81
N VAL A 212 10.08 6.41 3.11
CA VAL A 212 10.22 7.50 4.09
C VAL A 212 11.34 8.46 3.67
N GLY A 213 11.07 9.77 3.66
CA GLY A 213 11.95 10.82 3.15
C GLY A 213 11.82 11.07 1.64
N ARG A 214 11.04 10.24 0.93
CA ARG A 214 10.86 10.29 -0.53
C ARG A 214 9.40 10.31 -0.96
N VAL A 215 8.46 9.90 -0.10
CA VAL A 215 7.02 9.91 -0.41
C VAL A 215 6.58 11.30 -0.85
N ALA A 216 5.95 11.38 -2.02
CA ALA A 216 5.29 12.59 -2.51
C ALA A 216 4.16 12.98 -1.54
N GLU A 217 4.10 14.25 -1.20
CA GLU A 217 3.05 14.73 -0.31
C GLU A 217 1.67 14.64 -0.98
N PRO A 218 0.64 14.14 -0.29
CA PRO A 218 -0.72 14.05 -0.83
C PRO A 218 -1.38 15.44 -0.94
N ALA A 219 -0.88 16.41 -0.17
CA ALA A 219 -1.25 17.80 -0.22
C ALA A 219 -0.06 18.68 0.22
N PRO A 220 0.01 19.95 -0.22
CA PRO A 220 1.08 20.86 0.19
C PRO A 220 1.24 20.95 1.71
N GLY A 221 2.46 20.71 2.19
CA GLY A 221 2.79 20.77 3.62
C GLY A 221 2.51 19.47 4.38
N ALA A 222 2.06 18.41 3.70
CA ALA A 222 1.79 17.11 4.32
C ALA A 222 3.01 16.17 4.35
N PHE A 223 4.17 16.58 3.81
CA PHE A 223 5.36 15.73 3.73
C PHE A 223 5.69 15.00 5.04
N PHE A 224 5.88 15.72 6.15
CA PHE A 224 6.30 15.10 7.41
C PHE A 224 5.25 14.12 7.95
N VAL A 225 3.98 14.54 8.00
CA VAL A 225 2.88 13.75 8.56
C VAL A 225 2.57 12.50 7.73
N TRP A 226 2.73 12.58 6.40
CA TRP A 226 2.52 11.44 5.53
C TRP A 226 3.64 10.40 5.63
N ASN A 227 4.89 10.87 5.73
CA ASN A 227 6.03 10.00 6.01
C ASN A 227 5.90 9.30 7.38
N ARG A 228 5.31 9.99 8.36
CA ARG A 228 5.01 9.43 9.68
C ARG A 228 3.93 8.34 9.62
N ALA A 229 2.85 8.57 8.88
CA ALA A 229 1.80 7.57 8.65
C ALA A 229 2.36 6.31 7.98
N HIS A 230 3.19 6.46 6.93
CA HIS A 230 3.88 5.36 6.26
C HIS A 230 4.75 4.54 7.23
N PHE A 231 5.64 5.20 7.98
CA PHE A 231 6.50 4.52 8.94
C PHE A 231 5.71 3.79 10.03
N GLY A 232 4.64 4.42 10.54
CA GLY A 232 3.73 3.81 11.50
C GLY A 232 3.06 2.54 10.95
N ALA A 233 2.67 2.55 9.67
CA ALA A 233 2.03 1.42 9.02
C ALA A 233 2.97 0.19 8.91
N TRP A 234 4.24 0.41 8.62
CA TRP A 234 5.24 -0.67 8.66
C TRP A 234 5.52 -1.14 10.09
N CYS A 235 5.50 -0.24 11.07
CA CYS A 235 5.68 -0.59 12.46
C CYS A 235 4.52 -1.45 12.99
N ILE A 236 3.27 -1.03 12.76
CA ILE A 236 2.09 -1.73 13.29
C ILE A 236 1.90 -3.12 12.67
N THR A 237 2.39 -3.35 11.44
CA THR A 237 2.26 -4.64 10.73
C THR A 237 3.46 -5.58 10.91
N SER A 238 4.45 -5.21 11.72
CA SER A 238 5.71 -5.94 11.88
C SER A 238 6.49 -6.13 10.58
N SER A 239 6.35 -5.20 9.64
CA SER A 239 7.05 -5.25 8.37
C SER A 239 8.55 -4.94 8.57
N PRO A 240 9.46 -5.55 7.78
CA PRO A 240 10.86 -5.13 7.74
C PRO A 240 11.03 -3.62 7.50
N LEU A 241 11.89 -2.96 8.28
CA LEU A 241 12.15 -1.52 8.19
C LEU A 241 13.40 -1.23 7.34
N ILE A 242 13.29 -1.37 6.02
CA ILE A 242 14.42 -1.16 5.09
C ILE A 242 14.38 0.28 4.54
N LEU A 243 15.42 1.08 4.79
CA LEU A 243 15.53 2.45 4.30
C LEU A 243 15.98 2.46 2.83
N GLY A 244 15.12 2.88 1.90
CA GLY A 244 15.47 2.97 0.47
C GLY A 244 16.05 4.33 0.02
N MET A 245 16.42 5.21 0.96
CA MET A 245 16.88 6.57 0.67
C MET A 245 18.40 6.72 0.77
N GLU A 246 18.93 7.79 0.18
CA GLU A 246 20.30 8.23 0.41
C GLU A 246 20.51 8.61 1.90
N LEU A 247 21.57 8.09 2.52
CA LEU A 247 21.82 8.21 3.96
C LEU A 247 22.65 9.44 4.37
N THR A 248 22.67 10.48 3.55
CA THR A 248 23.32 11.75 3.91
C THR A 248 22.51 12.48 4.98
N ASP A 249 23.18 13.28 5.82
CA ASP A 249 22.52 14.01 6.90
C ASP A 249 21.42 14.93 6.36
N ALA A 250 21.64 15.59 5.22
CA ALA A 250 20.65 16.46 4.58
C ALA A 250 19.36 15.74 4.17
N LYS A 251 19.45 14.44 3.83
CA LYS A 251 18.29 13.63 3.47
C LYS A 251 17.61 13.03 4.70
N LEU A 252 18.39 12.62 5.70
CA LEU A 252 17.88 12.01 6.92
C LEU A 252 17.25 13.02 7.89
N GLU A 253 17.82 14.22 8.03
CA GLU A 253 17.41 15.23 9.01
C GLU A 253 15.89 15.51 9.00
N PRO A 254 15.21 15.68 7.84
CA PRO A 254 13.76 15.92 7.80
C PRO A 254 12.89 14.78 8.33
N VAL A 255 13.42 13.55 8.41
CA VAL A 255 12.65 12.34 8.79
C VAL A 255 13.26 11.58 9.96
N LEU A 256 14.36 12.07 10.55
CA LEU A 256 15.06 11.38 11.63
C LEU A 256 14.20 11.19 12.89
N ASP A 257 13.29 12.13 13.18
CA ASP A 257 12.33 11.96 14.29
C ASP A 257 11.30 10.84 14.04
N ILE A 258 11.08 10.48 12.77
CA ILE A 258 10.18 9.39 12.36
C ILE A 258 10.95 8.07 12.41
N ILE A 259 11.99 7.92 11.59
CA ILE A 259 12.75 6.66 11.47
C ILE A 259 13.57 6.34 12.74
N GLY A 260 13.86 7.34 13.57
CA GLY A 260 14.52 7.17 14.86
C GLY A 260 13.56 7.03 16.05
N ASN A 261 12.24 6.93 15.82
CA ASN A 261 11.30 6.79 16.92
C ASN A 261 11.38 5.39 17.55
N LEU A 262 12.11 5.29 18.65
CA LEU A 262 12.31 4.03 19.39
C LEU A 262 11.01 3.41 19.91
N GLU A 263 9.96 4.18 20.16
CA GLU A 263 8.68 3.64 20.62
C GLU A 263 7.91 2.98 19.47
N ALA A 264 7.93 3.59 18.28
CA ALA A 264 7.38 2.98 17.07
C ALA A 264 8.16 1.71 16.67
N ILE A 265 9.49 1.77 16.74
CA ILE A 265 10.37 0.60 16.53
C ILE A 265 10.08 -0.48 17.58
N ALA A 266 9.87 -0.13 18.85
CA ALA A 266 9.51 -1.11 19.87
C ALA A 266 8.17 -1.80 19.56
N VAL A 267 7.18 -1.07 19.02
CA VAL A 267 5.94 -1.69 18.51
C VAL A 267 6.26 -2.63 17.35
N ASN A 268 7.10 -2.25 16.38
CA ASN A 268 7.52 -3.12 15.29
C ASN A 268 8.17 -4.43 15.79
N GLN A 269 9.09 -4.32 16.75
CA GLN A 269 9.87 -5.44 17.29
C GLN A 269 9.12 -6.31 18.30
N ALA A 270 7.97 -5.86 18.82
CA ALA A 270 7.16 -6.64 19.74
C ALA A 270 6.52 -7.85 19.05
N TRP A 271 6.33 -8.95 19.79
CA TRP A 271 5.53 -10.09 19.32
C TRP A 271 4.66 -10.61 20.46
N ASP A 272 3.35 -10.67 20.22
CA ASP A 272 2.37 -11.27 21.13
C ASP A 272 1.35 -12.09 20.32
N GLY A 273 1.87 -13.07 19.57
CA GLY A 273 1.08 -14.01 18.77
C GLY A 273 0.44 -13.43 17.50
N HIS A 274 0.66 -12.15 17.17
CA HIS A 274 0.07 -11.52 16.00
C HIS A 274 0.98 -10.42 15.40
N PRO A 275 1.12 -10.33 14.06
CA PRO A 275 1.96 -9.31 13.38
C PRO A 275 1.36 -7.90 13.43
N GLY A 276 0.05 -7.82 13.59
CA GLY A 276 -0.77 -6.62 13.46
C GLY A 276 -1.76 -6.79 12.32
N LEU A 277 -2.92 -6.15 12.40
CA LEU A 277 -4.00 -6.28 11.41
C LEU A 277 -4.76 -4.97 11.22
N LEU A 278 -5.41 -4.88 10.06
CA LEU A 278 -6.50 -3.93 9.84
C LEU A 278 -7.69 -4.32 10.72
N VAL A 279 -8.15 -3.40 11.56
CA VAL A 279 -9.29 -3.58 12.45
C VAL A 279 -10.56 -3.01 11.83
N GLU A 280 -10.45 -1.85 11.19
CA GLU A 280 -11.59 -1.13 10.63
C GLU A 280 -11.16 -0.20 9.50
N THR A 281 -11.93 -0.23 8.41
CA THR A 281 -11.91 0.80 7.37
C THR A 281 -12.97 1.84 7.69
N LEU A 282 -12.55 3.09 7.83
CA LEU A 282 -13.43 4.22 8.08
C LEU A 282 -13.80 4.83 6.73
N HIS A 283 -15.08 4.83 6.41
CA HIS A 283 -15.58 5.43 5.18
C HIS A 283 -15.88 6.91 5.41
N MET A 284 -15.79 7.70 4.34
CA MET A 284 -16.30 9.07 4.35
C MET A 284 -17.78 9.06 4.77
N PRO A 285 -18.21 9.99 5.65
CA PRO A 285 -19.61 10.05 6.03
C PRO A 285 -20.48 10.30 4.79
N PRO A 286 -21.64 9.64 4.67
CA PRO A 286 -22.54 9.89 3.56
C PRO A 286 -22.98 11.35 3.51
N VAL A 287 -23.03 11.91 2.30
CA VAL A 287 -23.61 13.22 2.03
C VAL A 287 -25.12 13.14 2.30
N PRO A 288 -25.64 13.96 3.24
CA PRO A 288 -27.06 13.97 3.55
C PRO A 288 -27.85 14.64 2.43
N PHE A 289 -29.18 14.40 2.42
CA PHE A 289 -30.13 15.09 1.58
C PHE A 289 -29.92 16.61 1.64
N ASP A 290 -29.83 17.23 0.47
CA ASP A 290 -29.85 18.67 0.30
C ASP A 290 -30.95 19.04 -0.71
N PRO A 291 -31.90 19.92 -0.35
CA PRO A 291 -32.95 20.37 -1.26
C PRO A 291 -32.44 21.23 -2.42
N SER A 292 -31.16 21.59 -2.48
CA SER A 292 -30.54 22.23 -3.64
C SER A 292 -29.81 21.25 -4.56
N GLY A 293 -29.75 19.97 -4.17
CA GLY A 293 -28.85 18.99 -4.76
C GLY A 293 -27.41 19.15 -4.25
N VAL A 294 -26.55 18.21 -4.62
CA VAL A 294 -25.15 18.16 -4.20
C VAL A 294 -24.24 17.88 -5.38
N GLU A 295 -23.01 18.37 -5.29
CA GLU A 295 -21.91 18.00 -6.18
C GLU A 295 -20.95 17.10 -5.41
N LEU A 296 -20.73 15.88 -5.91
CA LEU A 296 -19.81 14.94 -5.28
C LEU A 296 -18.37 15.22 -5.74
N PRO A 297 -17.39 15.21 -4.81
CA PRO A 297 -15.98 15.26 -5.16
C PRO A 297 -15.61 14.17 -6.17
N SER A 298 -14.80 14.54 -7.16
CA SER A 298 -14.36 13.64 -8.24
C SER A 298 -13.14 14.19 -8.99
N SER A 299 -12.34 15.05 -8.35
CA SER A 299 -11.22 15.76 -8.97
C SER A 299 -9.86 15.38 -8.38
N SER A 300 -9.84 14.49 -7.37
CA SER A 300 -8.63 13.97 -6.75
C SER A 300 -8.66 12.44 -6.69
N ALA A 301 -7.48 11.81 -6.57
CA ALA A 301 -7.36 10.36 -6.40
C ALA A 301 -8.19 9.84 -5.22
N GLY A 302 -8.20 10.57 -4.10
CA GLY A 302 -8.93 10.19 -2.88
C GLY A 302 -10.46 10.23 -3.02
N ASP A 303 -10.98 10.83 -4.08
CA ASP A 303 -12.41 10.86 -4.36
C ASP A 303 -12.92 9.53 -4.94
N PHE A 304 -12.04 8.57 -5.24
CA PHE A 304 -12.41 7.31 -5.88
C PHE A 304 -12.03 6.09 -5.05
N GLY A 305 -12.98 5.16 -4.88
CA GLY A 305 -12.73 3.84 -4.34
C GLY A 305 -12.51 2.83 -5.46
N LEU A 306 -11.37 2.15 -5.49
CA LEU A 306 -10.96 1.29 -6.60
C LEU A 306 -10.94 -0.18 -6.20
N SER A 307 -11.53 -1.06 -7.01
CA SER A 307 -11.50 -2.51 -6.82
C SER A 307 -11.63 -3.28 -8.13
N GLY A 308 -11.55 -4.61 -8.05
CA GLY A 308 -11.67 -5.47 -9.23
C GLY A 308 -10.49 -5.33 -10.21
N GLY A 309 -9.32 -4.94 -9.69
CA GLY A 309 -8.10 -4.70 -10.47
C GLY A 309 -7.90 -3.26 -10.93
N ALA A 310 -8.84 -2.36 -10.64
CA ALA A 310 -8.62 -0.93 -10.89
C ALA A 310 -7.51 -0.36 -10.01
N THR A 311 -6.65 0.47 -10.60
CA THR A 311 -5.55 1.15 -9.91
C THR A 311 -5.39 2.59 -10.41
N LEU A 312 -4.73 3.44 -9.61
CA LEU A 312 -4.24 4.71 -10.11
C LEU A 312 -3.01 4.48 -10.99
N THR A 313 -2.88 5.27 -12.06
CA THR A 313 -1.73 5.24 -12.96
C THR A 313 -1.43 6.64 -13.47
N ASN A 314 -0.23 6.82 -13.99
CA ASN A 314 0.07 7.93 -14.88
C ASN A 314 -0.27 7.55 -16.33
N SER A 315 -0.80 8.51 -17.07
CA SER A 315 -1.11 8.41 -18.49
C SER A 315 -0.94 9.77 -19.18
N HIS A 316 -1.52 9.95 -20.37
CA HIS A 316 -1.51 11.19 -21.12
C HIS A 316 -2.03 12.36 -20.28
N SER A 317 -1.32 13.48 -20.31
CA SER A 317 -1.73 14.75 -19.71
C SER A 317 -2.30 15.70 -20.77
N ASP A 318 -3.25 16.54 -20.38
CA ASP A 318 -3.76 17.63 -21.22
C ASP A 318 -4.22 18.83 -20.36
N ASN A 319 -4.98 19.76 -20.94
CA ASN A 319 -5.44 20.95 -20.22
C ASN A 319 -6.48 20.63 -19.11
N ALA A 320 -7.02 19.42 -19.07
CA ALA A 320 -8.01 18.98 -18.09
C ALA A 320 -7.43 17.97 -17.08
N THR A 321 -6.44 17.16 -17.45
CA THR A 321 -5.76 16.24 -16.52
C THR A 321 -4.26 16.43 -16.49
N SER A 322 -3.68 16.36 -15.30
CA SER A 322 -2.23 16.33 -15.08
C SER A 322 -1.53 15.07 -15.61
N GLY A 323 -2.30 14.08 -16.07
CA GLY A 323 -1.82 12.74 -16.42
C GLY A 323 -2.29 11.67 -15.44
N LEU A 324 -2.85 12.06 -14.29
CA LEU A 324 -3.43 11.14 -13.33
C LEU A 324 -4.71 10.50 -13.87
N ALA A 325 -4.73 9.17 -13.93
CA ALA A 325 -5.84 8.39 -14.45
C ALA A 325 -6.11 7.14 -13.60
N ILE A 326 -7.33 6.63 -13.70
CA ILE A 326 -7.72 5.32 -13.17
C ILE A 326 -7.59 4.32 -14.30
N ARG A 327 -6.68 3.35 -14.17
CA ARG A 327 -6.58 2.20 -15.05
C ARG A 327 -7.55 1.13 -14.54
N SER A 328 -8.45 0.65 -15.39
CA SER A 328 -9.22 -0.56 -15.08
C SER A 328 -8.34 -1.81 -15.17
N GLY A 329 -8.80 -2.90 -14.59
CA GLY A 329 -8.08 -4.15 -14.44
C GLY A 329 -7.66 -4.83 -15.75
N ASN A 330 -7.17 -6.05 -15.61
CA ASN A 330 -6.64 -6.82 -16.73
C ASN A 330 -7.77 -7.35 -17.64
N PRO A 331 -7.45 -7.76 -18.89
CA PRO A 331 -8.40 -8.46 -19.73
C PRO A 331 -9.16 -9.57 -18.99
N GLY A 332 -10.49 -9.57 -19.09
CA GLY A 332 -11.41 -10.49 -18.43
C GLY A 332 -11.90 -10.07 -17.05
N THR A 333 -11.39 -8.97 -16.47
CA THR A 333 -11.81 -8.53 -15.13
C THR A 333 -13.03 -7.61 -15.16
N ILE A 334 -13.72 -7.54 -14.02
CA ILE A 334 -14.73 -6.52 -13.74
C ILE A 334 -14.15 -5.58 -12.68
N SER A 335 -13.90 -4.35 -13.08
CA SER A 335 -13.41 -3.28 -12.21
C SER A 335 -14.57 -2.47 -11.67
N ARG A 336 -14.50 -2.05 -10.40
CA ARG A 336 -15.48 -1.12 -9.81
C ARG A 336 -14.78 0.13 -9.27
N ILE A 337 -15.35 1.28 -9.61
CA ILE A 337 -14.86 2.60 -9.25
C ILE A 337 -16.00 3.34 -8.55
N SER A 338 -15.98 3.40 -7.22
CA SER A 338 -16.92 4.21 -6.45
C SER A 338 -16.50 5.67 -6.49
N ILE A 339 -17.46 6.59 -6.50
CA ILE A 339 -17.22 8.02 -6.74
C ILE A 339 -17.73 8.86 -5.56
N GLY A 340 -16.86 9.65 -4.96
CA GLY A 340 -17.16 10.65 -3.94
C GLY A 340 -17.44 10.08 -2.55
N SER A 341 -18.68 10.18 -2.09
CA SER A 341 -19.10 9.60 -0.81
C SER A 341 -20.47 8.96 -0.99
N GLY A 342 -20.89 8.16 -0.01
CA GLY A 342 -22.26 7.66 0.04
C GLY A 342 -23.27 8.82 0.05
N LEU A 343 -24.48 8.56 -0.40
CA LEU A 343 -25.62 9.47 -0.44
C LEU A 343 -26.67 8.95 0.52
N ILE A 344 -27.18 9.77 1.44
CA ILE A 344 -28.25 9.37 2.36
C ILE A 344 -29.35 10.44 2.40
N GLY A 345 -30.60 10.02 2.34
CA GLY A 345 -31.73 10.92 2.33
C GLY A 345 -32.96 10.24 2.91
N ASN A 346 -32.95 10.01 4.22
CA ASN A 346 -34.06 9.35 4.93
C ASN A 346 -35.38 10.08 4.66
N GLY A 347 -36.40 9.36 4.20
CA GLY A 347 -37.69 9.91 3.78
C GLY A 347 -37.69 10.64 2.42
N HIS A 348 -36.56 10.67 1.71
CA HIS A 348 -36.40 11.32 0.41
C HIS A 348 -36.02 10.31 -0.67
N LYS A 349 -36.27 10.68 -1.92
CA LYS A 349 -35.93 9.89 -3.10
C LYS A 349 -34.96 10.64 -3.99
N LEU A 350 -33.91 9.97 -4.46
CA LEU A 350 -33.04 10.50 -5.50
C LEU A 350 -33.88 10.70 -6.77
N ASP A 351 -33.75 11.87 -7.39
CA ASP A 351 -34.45 12.25 -8.61
C ASP A 351 -33.54 12.17 -9.83
N SER A 352 -32.36 12.81 -9.76
CA SER A 352 -31.43 12.81 -10.88
C SER A 352 -29.97 12.76 -10.47
N ILE A 353 -29.19 12.12 -11.33
CA ILE A 353 -27.74 12.00 -11.26
C ILE A 353 -27.18 12.36 -12.63
N SER A 354 -26.17 13.23 -12.67
CA SER A 354 -25.42 13.53 -13.89
C SER A 354 -23.93 13.53 -13.62
N MET A 355 -23.15 13.05 -14.58
CA MET A 355 -21.70 13.10 -14.53
C MET A 355 -21.13 13.10 -15.94
N GLN A 356 -19.83 13.30 -16.06
CA GLN A 356 -19.11 13.09 -17.30
C GLN A 356 -17.79 12.39 -17.04
N PHE A 357 -17.31 11.63 -18.01
CA PHE A 357 -15.97 11.06 -17.96
C PHE A 357 -15.40 10.96 -19.38
N ARG A 358 -14.08 10.85 -19.47
CA ARG A 358 -13.36 10.55 -20.71
C ARG A 358 -12.71 9.18 -20.57
N TYR A 359 -12.26 8.60 -21.67
CA TYR A 359 -11.51 7.35 -21.62
C TYR A 359 -10.48 7.28 -22.72
N GLU A 360 -9.50 6.41 -22.50
CA GLU A 360 -8.67 5.81 -23.55
C GLU A 360 -8.70 4.30 -23.36
N ALA A 361 -8.73 3.56 -24.46
CA ALA A 361 -8.67 2.12 -24.45
C ALA A 361 -7.21 1.66 -24.48
N GLY A 362 -6.94 0.45 -24.00
CA GLY A 362 -5.63 -0.19 -24.14
C GLY A 362 -5.18 -0.30 -25.61
N TYR A 363 -3.99 -0.82 -25.86
CA TYR A 363 -3.36 -0.85 -27.18
C TYR A 363 -4.26 -1.31 -28.33
N THR A 364 -4.02 -0.74 -29.51
CA THR A 364 -4.66 -1.11 -30.77
C THR A 364 -4.38 -2.58 -31.07
N PRO A 365 -5.42 -3.37 -31.43
CA PRO A 365 -5.20 -4.75 -31.86
C PRO A 365 -4.25 -4.83 -33.05
N GLU A 366 -3.40 -5.86 -33.08
CA GLU A 366 -2.51 -6.09 -34.21
C GLU A 366 -3.29 -6.36 -35.50
N ALA A 367 -2.66 -6.17 -36.66
CA ALA A 367 -3.30 -6.40 -37.95
C ALA A 367 -3.88 -7.82 -38.05
N GLY A 368 -5.19 -7.92 -38.29
CA GLY A 368 -5.92 -9.18 -38.36
C GLY A 368 -6.47 -9.69 -37.02
N GLN A 369 -6.13 -9.06 -35.89
CA GLN A 369 -6.76 -9.34 -34.60
C GLN A 369 -8.01 -8.49 -34.40
N THR A 370 -9.04 -9.07 -33.80
CA THR A 370 -10.20 -8.35 -33.26
C THR A 370 -10.23 -8.61 -31.77
N LYS A 371 -10.05 -7.56 -30.96
CA LYS A 371 -10.19 -7.65 -29.50
C LYS A 371 -11.46 -6.92 -29.05
N GLN A 372 -12.25 -7.57 -28.21
CA GLN A 372 -13.45 -6.99 -27.62
C GLN A 372 -13.09 -5.83 -26.69
N PRO A 373 -13.60 -4.62 -26.95
CA PRO A 373 -13.33 -3.47 -26.11
C PRO A 373 -14.15 -3.52 -24.82
N ALA A 374 -13.72 -2.75 -23.82
CA ALA A 374 -14.46 -2.63 -22.57
C ALA A 374 -15.86 -2.00 -22.75
N THR A 375 -16.73 -2.28 -21.79
CA THR A 375 -18.01 -1.56 -21.61
C THR A 375 -18.12 -1.04 -20.18
N VAL A 376 -18.93 -0.01 -20.00
CA VAL A 376 -19.07 0.71 -18.72
C VAL A 376 -20.53 0.80 -18.31
N ARG A 377 -20.81 0.59 -17.03
CA ARG A 377 -22.11 0.82 -16.40
C ARG A 377 -21.97 1.85 -15.29
N LEU A 378 -22.99 2.69 -15.12
CA LEU A 378 -23.13 3.54 -13.94
C LEU A 378 -24.23 2.94 -13.07
N LEU A 379 -23.91 2.67 -11.81
CA LEU A 379 -24.77 1.97 -10.85
C LEU A 379 -24.98 2.82 -9.60
N LEU A 380 -26.13 2.62 -8.95
CA LEU A 380 -26.27 2.81 -7.51
C LEU A 380 -26.00 1.48 -6.82
N THR A 381 -25.12 1.50 -5.83
CA THR A 381 -24.80 0.35 -4.98
C THR A 381 -25.07 0.69 -3.52
N ASP A 382 -25.32 -0.32 -2.69
CA ASP A 382 -25.46 -0.13 -1.25
C ASP A 382 -24.06 0.03 -0.60
N VAL A 383 -23.86 1.05 0.23
CA VAL A 383 -22.53 1.35 0.82
C VAL A 383 -22.05 0.23 1.74
N ALA A 384 -22.95 -0.48 2.43
CA ALA A 384 -22.58 -1.50 3.41
C ALA A 384 -22.32 -2.87 2.78
N THR A 385 -23.04 -3.20 1.72
CA THR A 385 -23.04 -4.54 1.12
C THR A 385 -22.48 -4.59 -0.29
N GLU A 386 -22.29 -3.43 -0.93
CA GLU A 386 -21.86 -3.27 -2.34
C GLU A 386 -22.78 -3.93 -3.37
N ALA A 387 -23.97 -4.33 -2.94
CA ALA A 387 -24.97 -4.90 -3.80
C ALA A 387 -25.45 -3.84 -4.79
N GLU A 388 -25.63 -4.24 -6.06
CA GLU A 388 -26.25 -3.38 -7.07
C GLU A 388 -27.70 -3.12 -6.66
N VAL A 389 -28.04 -1.85 -6.49
CA VAL A 389 -29.41 -1.39 -6.21
C VAL A 389 -30.11 -1.03 -7.52
N ARG A 390 -29.39 -0.33 -8.43
CA ARG A 390 -29.95 0.11 -9.71
C ARG A 390 -28.90 0.43 -10.75
N GLU A 391 -29.08 -0.04 -11.98
CA GLU A 391 -28.37 0.47 -13.15
C GLU A 391 -28.97 1.82 -13.60
N LEU A 392 -28.13 2.85 -13.63
CA LEU A 392 -28.50 4.20 -14.06
C LEU A 392 -28.25 4.43 -15.55
N TRP A 393 -27.19 3.81 -16.08
CA TRP A 393 -26.76 3.99 -17.46
C TRP A 393 -25.78 2.89 -17.88
N LYS A 394 -25.72 2.61 -19.18
CA LYS A 394 -24.77 1.67 -19.79
C LYS A 394 -24.21 2.20 -21.11
N SER A 395 -22.91 2.03 -21.32
CA SER A 395 -22.21 2.44 -22.52
C SER A 395 -22.35 1.43 -23.66
N GLY A 396 -22.08 1.90 -24.88
CA GLY A 396 -21.64 1.00 -25.95
C GLY A 396 -20.18 0.57 -25.78
N PRO A 397 -19.64 -0.22 -26.72
CA PRO A 397 -18.23 -0.62 -26.77
C PRO A 397 -17.27 0.59 -26.78
N LEU A 398 -16.30 0.64 -25.85
CA LEU A 398 -15.36 1.76 -25.68
C LEU A 398 -13.97 1.40 -26.23
N GLY A 399 -13.88 1.18 -27.54
CA GLY A 399 -12.64 0.73 -28.21
C GLY A 399 -11.97 1.71 -29.16
N ASN A 400 -12.58 2.89 -29.37
CA ASN A 400 -12.27 3.76 -30.51
C ASN A 400 -11.07 4.68 -30.29
N TYR A 401 -10.64 4.87 -29.05
CA TYR A 401 -9.56 5.80 -28.68
C TYR A 401 -8.42 5.02 -28.03
N SER A 402 -7.64 4.29 -28.83
CA SER A 402 -6.52 3.49 -28.33
C SER A 402 -5.35 4.35 -27.85
N TYR A 403 -4.74 3.96 -26.75
CA TYR A 403 -3.58 4.61 -26.14
C TYR A 403 -2.43 4.90 -27.13
N ASP A 404 -2.11 3.98 -28.04
CA ASP A 404 -0.97 4.10 -28.96
C ASP A 404 -1.24 4.93 -30.22
N GLN A 405 -2.52 5.19 -30.55
CA GLN A 405 -2.90 5.89 -31.79
C GLN A 405 -3.39 7.32 -31.55
N PHE A 406 -3.73 7.65 -30.30
CA PHE A 406 -4.29 8.94 -29.94
C PHE A 406 -3.38 9.61 -28.90
N THR A 407 -3.18 10.92 -29.06
CA THR A 407 -2.35 11.73 -28.14
C THR A 407 -3.16 12.23 -26.94
N GLY A 408 -4.32 11.65 -26.66
CA GLY A 408 -5.26 12.10 -25.64
C GLY A 408 -6.53 11.26 -25.60
N TYR A 409 -7.44 11.66 -24.72
CA TYR A 409 -8.64 10.89 -24.40
C TYR A 409 -9.80 11.12 -25.38
N SER A 410 -10.81 10.27 -25.29
CA SER A 410 -12.09 10.45 -25.96
C SER A 410 -12.71 11.83 -25.64
N PRO A 411 -13.62 12.34 -26.51
CA PRO A 411 -14.57 13.35 -26.10
C PRO A 411 -15.32 12.94 -24.81
N PRO A 412 -15.74 13.89 -23.96
CA PRO A 412 -16.51 13.59 -22.77
C PRO A 412 -17.80 12.82 -23.06
N ILE A 413 -17.96 11.69 -22.39
CA ILE A 413 -19.21 10.94 -22.33
C ILE A 413 -20.02 11.55 -21.19
N VAL A 414 -21.19 12.11 -21.52
CA VAL A 414 -22.09 12.73 -20.53
C VAL A 414 -23.18 11.73 -20.17
N VAL A 415 -23.29 11.42 -18.89
CA VAL A 415 -24.32 10.55 -18.34
C VAL A 415 -25.37 11.41 -17.63
N ARG A 416 -26.65 11.18 -17.93
CA ARG A 416 -27.79 11.83 -17.26
C ARG A 416 -28.87 10.81 -17.00
N ALA A 417 -29.13 10.53 -15.72
CA ALA A 417 -30.22 9.69 -15.27
C ALA A 417 -31.18 10.58 -14.47
N THR A 418 -32.45 10.66 -14.88
CA THR A 418 -33.46 11.58 -14.31
C THR A 418 -34.76 10.84 -14.05
N GLY A 419 -35.62 11.35 -13.16
CA GLY A 419 -36.87 10.68 -12.82
C GLY A 419 -36.63 9.33 -12.16
N LEU A 420 -35.56 9.24 -11.36
CA LEU A 420 -35.16 8.00 -10.71
C LEU A 420 -36.23 7.55 -9.70
N ALA A 421 -36.78 8.46 -8.91
CA ALA A 421 -37.70 8.14 -7.82
C ALA A 421 -37.15 7.03 -6.90
N GLN A 422 -35.83 7.02 -6.68
CA GLN A 422 -35.12 5.96 -5.98
C GLN A 422 -35.14 6.24 -4.47
N PRO A 423 -35.76 5.38 -3.63
CA PRO A 423 -35.68 5.52 -2.18
C PRO A 423 -34.24 5.53 -1.68
N ASN A 424 -33.94 6.43 -0.74
CA ASN A 424 -32.60 6.63 -0.20
C ASN A 424 -32.58 6.58 1.34
N GLU A 425 -33.30 5.60 1.89
CA GLU A 425 -33.36 5.30 3.34
C GLU A 425 -32.08 4.64 3.89
N ALA A 426 -31.25 4.12 3.00
CA ALA A 426 -29.92 3.60 3.29
C ALA A 426 -28.90 4.36 2.46
N ALA A 427 -27.64 4.38 2.91
CA ALA A 427 -26.57 5.05 2.20
C ALA A 427 -26.27 4.34 0.86
N LEU A 428 -26.37 5.07 -0.24
CA LEU A 428 -26.12 4.57 -1.60
C LEU A 428 -24.86 5.19 -2.19
N MET A 429 -24.05 4.40 -2.88
CA MET A 429 -22.84 4.85 -3.55
C MET A 429 -23.06 4.92 -5.07
N LEU A 430 -22.44 5.92 -5.72
CA LEU A 430 -22.35 5.94 -7.17
C LEU A 430 -21.12 5.12 -7.59
N THR A 431 -21.34 4.08 -8.40
CA THR A 431 -20.27 3.17 -8.82
C THR A 431 -20.23 3.05 -10.34
N LEU A 432 -19.06 3.34 -10.93
CA LEU A 432 -18.75 3.02 -12.31
C LEU A 432 -18.18 1.59 -12.38
N GLU A 433 -18.85 0.69 -13.10
CA GLU A 433 -18.37 -0.67 -13.32
C GLU A 433 -17.83 -0.80 -14.74
N VAL A 434 -16.58 -1.26 -14.87
CA VAL A 434 -15.90 -1.47 -16.15
C VAL A 434 -15.74 -2.98 -16.37
N THR A 435 -16.28 -3.50 -17.46
CA THR A 435 -16.04 -4.88 -17.88
C THR A 435 -14.93 -4.89 -18.92
N ASP A 436 -13.74 -5.31 -18.51
CA ASP A 436 -12.50 -5.25 -19.29
C ASP A 436 -12.36 -6.45 -20.23
N HIS A 437 -13.30 -6.70 -21.14
CA HIS A 437 -13.36 -7.90 -22.00
C HIS A 437 -11.99 -8.42 -22.49
N GLU A 438 -11.40 -7.81 -23.53
CA GLU A 438 -10.04 -8.13 -23.99
C GLU A 438 -9.12 -6.90 -24.00
N ARG A 439 -9.66 -5.75 -23.61
CA ARG A 439 -8.97 -4.47 -23.56
C ARG A 439 -9.44 -3.71 -22.32
N ASN A 440 -8.49 -3.18 -21.57
CA ASN A 440 -8.76 -2.33 -20.42
C ASN A 440 -8.99 -0.86 -20.86
N LEU A 441 -9.39 -0.03 -19.91
CA LEU A 441 -9.51 1.42 -20.04
C LEU A 441 -8.50 2.15 -19.14
N GLN A 442 -8.18 3.38 -19.52
CA GLN A 442 -7.71 4.40 -18.58
C GLN A 442 -8.68 5.58 -18.62
N LEU A 443 -9.08 6.03 -17.44
CA LEU A 443 -10.10 7.04 -17.22
C LEU A 443 -9.43 8.22 -16.50
N PRO A 444 -9.18 9.37 -17.17
CA PRO A 444 -8.52 10.48 -16.52
C PRO A 444 -9.40 11.05 -15.41
N ILE A 445 -8.77 11.44 -14.31
CA ILE A 445 -9.48 12.07 -13.18
C ILE A 445 -9.93 13.50 -13.54
N ASP A 446 -9.27 14.13 -14.52
CA ASP A 446 -9.53 15.52 -14.93
C ASP A 446 -9.30 16.53 -13.79
N ASN A 447 -8.21 16.30 -13.04
CA ASN A 447 -7.85 17.04 -11.82
C ASN A 447 -7.41 18.50 -12.03
N LEU A 448 -7.26 18.97 -13.27
CA LEU A 448 -7.01 20.38 -13.58
C LEU A 448 -8.31 21.16 -13.86
N VAL A 449 -9.44 20.47 -13.90
CA VAL A 449 -10.80 21.03 -14.05
C VAL A 449 -11.73 20.44 -12.98
N ALA A 450 -13.04 20.44 -13.21
CA ALA A 450 -14.06 19.98 -12.25
C ALA A 450 -14.19 18.44 -12.16
N GLY A 451 -13.13 17.69 -12.46
CA GLY A 451 -13.15 16.23 -12.45
C GLY A 451 -14.26 15.62 -13.28
N TRP A 452 -14.97 14.63 -12.72
CA TRP A 452 -16.12 13.99 -13.38
C TRP A 452 -17.45 14.76 -13.21
N ASN A 453 -17.43 15.93 -12.54
CA ASN A 453 -18.55 16.86 -12.41
C ASN A 453 -19.88 16.18 -12.02
N VAL A 454 -19.82 15.41 -10.93
CA VAL A 454 -20.90 14.53 -10.48
C VAL A 454 -21.93 15.33 -9.69
N LYS A 455 -23.17 15.41 -10.19
CA LYS A 455 -24.28 16.13 -9.57
C LYS A 455 -25.42 15.20 -9.25
N VAL A 456 -25.99 15.38 -8.07
CA VAL A 456 -27.07 14.55 -7.52
C VAL A 456 -28.18 15.45 -6.99
N SER A 457 -29.44 15.07 -7.19
CA SER A 457 -30.60 15.76 -6.61
C SER A 457 -31.65 14.77 -6.12
N TRP A 458 -32.50 15.24 -5.22
CA TRP A 458 -33.64 14.51 -4.67
C TRP A 458 -34.96 15.15 -5.09
N GLU A 459 -36.04 14.38 -5.09
CA GLU A 459 -37.40 14.87 -5.35
C GLU A 459 -37.76 15.99 -4.35
N GLY A 460 -38.30 17.09 -4.86
CA GLY A 460 -38.73 18.25 -4.06
C GLY A 460 -37.69 19.36 -3.87
N ALA A 461 -36.55 19.29 -4.56
CA ALA A 461 -35.51 20.32 -4.57
C ALA A 461 -35.88 21.56 -5.42
N PRO A 462 -36.00 22.79 -4.86
CA PRO A 462 -36.13 24.00 -5.67
C PRO A 462 -34.77 24.43 -6.24
N ALA A 463 -34.74 24.84 -7.50
CA ALA A 463 -33.56 25.44 -8.10
C ALA A 463 -33.22 26.77 -7.39
N THR A 464 -32.01 26.86 -6.82
CA THR A 464 -31.29 28.05 -6.29
C THR A 464 -31.54 28.48 -4.83
N ALA A 465 -30.52 28.29 -3.95
CA ALA A 465 -30.12 29.16 -2.82
C ALA A 465 -28.88 28.58 -2.06
N PRO A 466 -28.06 29.38 -1.32
CA PRO A 466 -26.68 29.04 -0.93
C PRO A 466 -26.49 28.34 0.45
N ALA A 467 -25.22 28.08 0.76
CA ALA A 467 -24.66 26.96 1.53
C ALA A 467 -24.71 26.92 3.07
N ARG A 468 -24.55 25.68 3.56
CA ARG A 468 -23.76 25.16 4.72
C ARG A 468 -24.38 25.19 6.14
N ALA A 469 -24.44 24.00 6.74
CA ALA A 469 -24.03 23.72 8.12
C ALA A 469 -23.58 22.25 8.22
N ALA A 470 -22.42 21.99 8.80
CA ALA A 470 -21.96 20.63 9.12
C ALA A 470 -22.82 20.07 10.26
N VAL A 471 -23.34 18.86 10.10
CA VAL A 471 -24.08 18.15 11.14
C VAL A 471 -23.30 16.90 11.55
N GLU A 472 -23.25 16.69 12.86
CA GLU A 472 -22.46 15.71 13.59
C GLU A 472 -22.67 14.26 13.13
N ALA A 473 -21.60 13.47 13.21
CA ALA A 473 -21.58 12.05 12.90
C ALA A 473 -22.54 11.27 13.83
N VAL A 474 -23.46 10.52 13.22
CA VAL A 474 -24.33 9.58 13.94
C VAL A 474 -23.51 8.38 14.39
N THR A 475 -23.50 8.15 15.69
CA THR A 475 -22.85 7.02 16.36
C THR A 475 -23.56 5.71 16.03
N GLY A 476 -22.84 4.77 15.39
CA GLY A 476 -23.31 3.39 15.16
C GLY A 476 -23.15 2.48 16.38
N GLU A 477 -24.09 1.54 16.54
CA GLU A 477 -24.21 0.57 17.64
C GLU A 477 -23.11 -0.52 17.66
N PRO A 478 -22.90 -1.20 18.82
CA PRO A 478 -21.71 -2.01 19.08
C PRO A 478 -21.81 -3.42 18.47
N ILE A 479 -21.00 -3.68 17.44
CA ILE A 479 -20.82 -5.04 16.91
C ILE A 479 -19.63 -5.69 17.62
N GLY A 480 -19.94 -6.57 18.57
CA GLY A 480 -18.98 -7.48 19.20
C GLY A 480 -18.61 -8.62 18.26
N ARG A 481 -17.59 -8.40 17.42
CA ARG A 481 -16.67 -9.36 16.81
C ARG A 481 -15.78 -8.56 15.87
N ILE A 482 -14.46 -8.79 15.90
CA ILE A 482 -13.55 -8.30 14.86
C ILE A 482 -14.06 -8.90 13.56
N GLN A 483 -14.78 -8.11 12.77
CA GLN A 483 -15.28 -8.55 11.48
C GLN A 483 -14.06 -8.83 10.63
N LYS A 484 -14.05 -9.96 9.92
CA LYS A 484 -13.23 -10.16 8.72
C LYS A 484 -13.43 -8.89 7.89
N VAL A 485 -12.43 -8.01 7.86
CA VAL A 485 -12.57 -6.71 7.22
C VAL A 485 -12.80 -7.01 5.74
N THR A 486 -14.03 -6.77 5.30
CA THR A 486 -14.32 -6.73 3.88
C THR A 486 -13.66 -5.43 3.43
N VAL A 487 -12.65 -5.52 2.57
CA VAL A 487 -12.02 -4.33 1.96
C VAL A 487 -13.11 -3.68 1.11
N GLY A 488 -13.84 -2.74 1.73
CA GLY A 488 -14.98 -2.07 1.11
C GLY A 488 -14.52 -1.05 0.08
N VAL A 489 -15.28 -0.90 -1.00
CA VAL A 489 -14.99 -0.09 -2.20
C VAL A 489 -15.47 1.36 -2.05
N ALA A 490 -15.95 1.79 -0.88
CA ALA A 490 -16.34 3.18 -0.64
C ALA A 490 -15.11 4.06 -0.31
N PRO A 491 -15.09 5.36 -0.68
CA PRO A 491 -13.94 6.21 -0.39
C PRO A 491 -13.61 6.27 1.10
N VAL A 492 -12.36 5.91 1.39
CA VAL A 492 -11.86 5.63 2.73
C VAL A 492 -11.42 6.96 3.36
N ALA A 493 -12.08 7.37 4.43
CA ALA A 493 -11.66 8.49 5.25
C ALA A 493 -10.41 8.16 6.08
N GLY A 494 -10.28 6.90 6.51
CA GLY A 494 -9.21 6.47 7.40
C GLY A 494 -9.17 4.97 7.60
N GLN A 495 -8.14 4.47 8.26
CA GLN A 495 -8.04 3.08 8.68
C GLN A 495 -7.53 2.97 10.12
N LEU A 496 -8.15 2.09 10.90
CA LEU A 496 -7.65 1.68 12.21
C LEU A 496 -6.91 0.35 12.05
N TRP A 497 -5.63 0.36 12.39
CA TRP A 497 -4.77 -0.81 12.50
C TRP A 497 -4.43 -1.06 13.97
N SER A 498 -4.24 -2.32 14.34
CA SER A 498 -3.85 -2.68 15.70
C SER A 498 -2.89 -3.85 15.75
N LYS A 499 -2.06 -3.85 16.79
CA LYS A 499 -1.12 -4.93 17.10
C LYS A 499 -1.17 -5.24 18.58
N ARG A 500 -1.24 -6.54 18.91
CA ARG A 500 -1.13 -7.01 20.30
C ARG A 500 0.28 -6.73 20.83
N LEU A 501 0.37 -6.23 22.05
CA LEU A 501 1.64 -6.04 22.73
C LEU A 501 1.72 -6.98 23.94
N PRO A 502 2.95 -7.40 24.34
CA PRO A 502 3.15 -8.19 25.54
C PRO A 502 2.49 -7.58 26.77
N HIS A 503 2.22 -8.42 27.78
CA HIS A 503 1.59 -8.02 29.04
C HIS A 503 0.15 -7.50 28.89
N GLY A 504 -0.58 -7.96 27.87
CA GLY A 504 -1.98 -7.60 27.66
C GLY A 504 -2.20 -6.17 27.15
N GLY A 505 -1.15 -5.58 26.58
CA GLY A 505 -1.22 -4.28 25.93
C GLY A 505 -1.65 -4.37 24.47
N SER A 506 -1.89 -3.21 23.87
CA SER A 506 -2.17 -3.10 22.44
C SER A 506 -1.63 -1.79 21.89
N ALA A 507 -1.20 -1.81 20.63
CA ALA A 507 -0.91 -0.63 19.86
C ALA A 507 -2.07 -0.39 18.88
N ALA A 508 -2.38 0.87 18.63
CA ALA A 508 -3.37 1.29 17.65
C ALA A 508 -2.81 2.42 16.79
N LEU A 509 -2.89 2.25 15.47
CA LEU A 509 -2.54 3.25 14.48
C LEU A 509 -3.81 3.64 13.72
N LEU A 510 -4.26 4.87 13.90
CA LEU A 510 -5.36 5.46 13.16
C LEU A 510 -4.78 6.36 12.07
N ILE A 511 -4.95 5.98 10.81
CA ILE A 511 -4.51 6.75 9.65
C ILE A 511 -5.69 7.53 9.09
N ASN A 512 -5.49 8.82 8.76
CA ASN A 512 -6.45 9.67 8.09
C ASN A 512 -6.00 9.92 6.65
N HIS A 513 -6.77 9.41 5.69
CA HIS A 513 -6.53 9.56 4.25
C HIS A 513 -7.31 10.72 3.64
N SER A 514 -8.03 11.49 4.45
CA SER A 514 -8.90 12.56 3.97
C SER A 514 -8.21 13.93 4.08
N PRO A 515 -8.62 14.90 3.25
CA PRO A 515 -8.19 16.29 3.36
C PRO A 515 -8.84 17.03 4.54
N MET A 516 -9.60 16.34 5.40
CA MET A 516 -10.26 16.90 6.57
C MET A 516 -9.77 16.22 7.85
N PRO A 517 -9.80 16.89 9.01
CA PRO A 517 -9.54 16.23 10.28
C PRO A 517 -10.53 15.10 10.55
N LEU A 518 -10.01 13.94 10.96
CA LEU A 518 -10.79 12.77 11.35
C LEU A 518 -10.99 12.76 12.87
N GLN A 519 -12.25 12.83 13.31
CA GLN A 519 -12.63 12.62 14.71
C GLN A 519 -13.11 11.18 14.88
N TYR A 520 -12.49 10.45 15.80
CA TYR A 520 -12.77 9.03 15.99
C TYR A 520 -12.85 8.64 17.46
N MET A 521 -13.92 7.93 17.81
CA MET A 521 -14.10 7.35 19.13
C MET A 521 -13.72 5.87 19.09
N LEU A 522 -12.50 5.56 19.53
CA LEU A 522 -11.98 4.20 19.58
C LEU A 522 -12.62 3.46 20.76
N ASN A 523 -13.48 2.48 20.47
CA ASN A 523 -13.94 1.53 21.47
C ASN A 523 -12.85 0.48 21.73
N LEU A 524 -12.38 0.35 22.97
CA LEU A 524 -11.27 -0.54 23.32
C LEU A 524 -11.56 -2.01 23.07
N THR A 525 -12.83 -2.42 22.96
CA THR A 525 -13.20 -3.78 22.55
C THR A 525 -12.72 -4.12 21.14
N LYS A 526 -12.56 -3.12 20.26
CA LYS A 526 -12.01 -3.30 18.90
C LYS A 526 -10.55 -3.75 18.93
N LEU A 527 -9.82 -3.43 20.01
CA LEU A 527 -8.42 -3.80 20.20
C LEU A 527 -8.24 -5.14 20.93
N ASN A 528 -9.33 -5.86 21.19
CA ASN A 528 -9.35 -7.07 22.01
C ASN A 528 -8.75 -6.87 23.42
N LEU A 529 -8.90 -5.67 23.98
CA LEU A 529 -8.48 -5.38 25.35
C LEU A 529 -9.48 -5.93 26.36
N THR A 530 -9.00 -6.21 27.57
CA THR A 530 -9.80 -6.81 28.64
C THR A 530 -10.78 -5.79 29.20
N MET A 531 -12.07 -6.10 29.13
CA MET A 531 -13.13 -5.26 29.70
C MET A 531 -12.94 -5.06 31.21
N GLY A 532 -13.07 -3.81 31.66
CA GLY A 532 -12.96 -3.45 33.08
C GLY A 532 -11.52 -3.25 33.59
N VAL A 533 -10.52 -3.46 32.73
CA VAL A 533 -9.13 -3.07 33.01
C VAL A 533 -8.92 -1.61 32.62
N THR A 534 -8.14 -0.89 33.42
CA THR A 534 -7.71 0.47 33.15
C THR A 534 -6.41 0.44 32.35
N TYR A 535 -6.34 1.24 31.28
CA TYR A 535 -5.20 1.31 30.38
C TYR A 535 -4.58 2.70 30.38
N LYS A 536 -3.27 2.76 30.58
CA LYS A 536 -2.47 3.96 30.32
C LYS A 536 -2.30 4.11 28.82
N VAL A 537 -2.56 5.32 28.30
CA VAL A 537 -2.41 5.62 26.89
C VAL A 537 -1.18 6.47 26.68
N ARG A 538 -0.35 6.08 25.72
CA ARG A 538 0.85 6.83 25.35
C ARG A 538 0.83 7.13 23.86
N ASP A 539 0.98 8.40 23.53
CA ASP A 539 1.19 8.85 22.15
C ASP A 539 2.63 8.54 21.73
N VAL A 540 2.78 7.66 20.74
CA VAL A 540 4.07 7.18 20.24
C VAL A 540 4.82 8.27 19.49
N TRP A 541 4.11 9.16 18.79
CA TRP A 541 4.72 10.24 18.03
C TRP A 541 5.23 11.34 18.96
N GLU A 542 4.39 11.77 19.88
CA GLU A 542 4.75 12.82 20.83
C GLU A 542 5.64 12.32 21.97
N ARG A 543 5.61 11.00 22.25
CA ARG A 543 6.33 10.30 23.32
C ARG A 543 5.90 10.79 24.70
N VAL A 544 4.59 10.99 24.85
CA VAL A 544 3.96 11.47 26.08
C VAL A 544 2.75 10.61 26.43
N ASP A 545 2.51 10.46 27.72
CA ASP A 545 1.28 9.82 28.19
C ASP A 545 0.12 10.80 27.97
N ILE A 546 -0.93 10.33 27.32
CA ILE A 546 -2.13 11.11 26.99
C ILE A 546 -3.29 10.59 27.85
N LEU A 547 -3.98 11.52 28.53
CA LEU A 547 -5.04 11.22 29.50
C LEU A 547 -4.54 10.47 30.76
N PRO A 548 -5.23 10.58 31.91
CA PRO A 548 -4.81 9.88 33.11
C PRO A 548 -4.95 8.35 33.01
N SER A 549 -5.95 7.86 32.28
CA SER A 549 -6.16 6.47 31.84
C SER A 549 -7.54 6.30 31.17
N VAL A 550 -7.75 5.22 30.41
CA VAL A 550 -9.03 4.88 29.75
C VAL A 550 -9.50 3.47 30.10
N THR A 551 -10.82 3.26 30.17
CA THR A 551 -11.42 1.96 30.50
C THR A 551 -12.35 1.40 29.42
N THR A 552 -12.94 2.25 28.58
CA THR A 552 -13.94 1.84 27.59
C THR A 552 -13.70 2.42 26.21
N GLN A 553 -13.40 3.73 26.14
CA GLN A 553 -13.23 4.44 24.88
C GLN A 553 -12.08 5.45 24.96
N LEU A 554 -11.48 5.73 23.81
CA LEU A 554 -10.44 6.73 23.61
C LEU A 554 -10.85 7.65 22.46
N ALA A 555 -10.94 8.95 22.72
CA ALA A 555 -11.16 9.94 21.67
C ALA A 555 -9.83 10.24 20.96
N LEU A 556 -9.81 10.13 19.63
CA LEU A 556 -8.68 10.46 18.78
C LEU A 556 -9.10 11.51 17.76
N SER A 557 -8.23 12.49 17.55
CA SER A 557 -8.37 13.52 16.53
C SER A 557 -7.13 13.48 15.65
N VAL A 558 -7.29 13.13 14.38
CA VAL A 558 -6.17 13.00 13.43
C VAL A 558 -6.29 14.09 12.37
N PRO A 559 -5.28 14.97 12.20
CA PRO A 559 -5.27 15.95 11.13
C PRO A 559 -5.40 15.30 9.74
N ALA A 560 -5.74 16.10 8.74
CA ALA A 560 -5.76 15.67 7.35
C ALA A 560 -4.40 15.07 6.94
N TRP A 561 -4.41 13.94 6.24
CA TRP A 561 -3.20 13.28 5.76
C TRP A 561 -2.18 12.95 6.86
N ASP A 562 -2.64 12.51 8.03
CA ASP A 562 -1.80 12.23 9.18
C ASP A 562 -2.21 10.91 9.85
N SER A 563 -1.55 10.57 10.96
CA SER A 563 -1.88 9.42 11.79
C SER A 563 -1.79 9.74 13.28
N ALA A 564 -2.61 9.07 14.08
CA ALA A 564 -2.40 8.92 15.51
C ALA A 564 -1.87 7.51 15.78
N PHE A 565 -0.75 7.41 16.51
CA PHE A 565 -0.17 6.13 16.92
C PHE A 565 -0.08 6.10 18.43
N VAL A 566 -0.84 5.20 19.06
CA VAL A 566 -0.92 5.08 20.51
C VAL A 566 -0.62 3.67 20.98
N THR A 567 -0.04 3.56 22.17
CA THR A 567 0.02 2.30 22.92
C THR A 567 -0.89 2.39 24.13
N LEU A 568 -1.53 1.26 24.45
CA LEU A 568 -2.42 1.09 25.59
C LEU A 568 -1.88 -0.07 26.42
N MET A 569 -1.40 0.22 27.63
CA MET A 569 -0.84 -0.77 28.54
C MET A 569 -1.69 -0.84 29.82
N PRO A 570 -1.99 -2.04 30.36
CA PRO A 570 -2.65 -2.16 31.66
C PRO A 570 -1.91 -1.39 32.76
N GLU A 571 -2.66 -0.78 33.68
CA GLU A 571 -2.09 -0.07 34.85
C GLU A 571 -1.34 -0.96 35.84
#